data_AF-A0A0Q9QW76-F1
#
_entry.id   AF-A0A0Q9QW76-F1
#
_cell.length_a   1.000
_cell.length_b   1.000
_cell.length_c   1.000
_cell.angle_alpha   90.00
_cell.angle_beta   90.00
_cell.angle_gamma   90.00
#
_symmetry.space_group_name_H-M   'P 1'
#
loop_
_entity.id
_entity.type
_entity.pdbx_description
1 polymer ?
#
loop_
_entity_poly.entity_id
_entity_poly.type
_entity_poly.pdbx_seq_one_letter_code
_entity_poly.pdbx_strand_id
1 'polypeptide(L)'
;MFLRHYCVHLVGPDPSTGFPSFPADARAARGFNGDLDRHLERWRQEFTAGGRPTAELGVRAARKTLLAAAGLVSVHDETWTTDRMRASQRWSEIEPHLAVPLALLQSWADGKQTPSPGELEGVLGPDGVVARVVARFASTIGLWNDAP
;
A
#
# COMPACT_ATOMS: atom_id res chain seq x y z
N MET A 1 9.25 -12.31 8.81
CA MET A 1 8.60 -11.08 9.31
C MET A 1 7.23 -11.38 9.91
N PHE A 2 6.23 -11.84 9.13
CA PHE A 2 4.84 -12.04 9.58
C PHE A 2 4.69 -12.87 10.87
N LEU A 3 5.21 -14.10 10.89
CA LEU A 3 5.13 -15.00 12.05
C LEU A 3 5.75 -14.42 13.34
N ARG A 4 6.75 -13.55 13.22
CA ARG A 4 7.45 -12.95 14.37
C ARG A 4 6.78 -11.67 14.87
N HIS A 5 6.15 -10.89 14.00
CA HIS A 5 5.70 -9.52 14.33
C HIS A 5 4.17 -9.39 14.39
N TYR A 6 3.44 -10.30 13.76
CA TYR A 6 1.99 -10.18 13.55
C TYR A 6 1.19 -11.42 13.94
N CYS A 7 1.85 -12.47 14.46
CA CYS A 7 1.17 -13.65 14.97
C CYS A 7 1.25 -13.69 16.49
N VAL A 8 0.14 -14.03 17.12
CA VAL A 8 0.10 -14.43 18.53
C VAL A 8 0.16 -15.95 18.56
N HIS A 9 1.12 -16.49 19.29
CA HIS A 9 1.25 -17.92 19.48
C HIS A 9 0.17 -18.41 20.48
N LEU A 10 -0.72 -19.31 20.02
CA LEU A 10 -1.87 -19.75 20.82
C LEU A 10 -1.61 -21.04 21.62
N VAL A 11 -0.89 -22.03 21.07
CA VAL A 11 -0.62 -23.33 21.72
C VAL A 11 0.68 -23.95 21.18
N GLY A 12 1.54 -24.47 22.07
CA GLY A 12 2.81 -25.13 21.73
C GLY A 12 4.06 -24.31 22.07
N PRO A 13 5.23 -24.64 21.50
CA PRO A 13 6.40 -23.77 21.54
C PRO A 13 6.24 -22.58 20.59
N ASP A 14 6.60 -21.37 21.05
CA ASP A 14 6.53 -20.17 20.21
C ASP A 14 7.50 -20.28 19.02
N PRO A 15 7.01 -20.35 17.77
CA PRO A 15 7.85 -20.46 16.58
C PRO A 15 8.75 -19.24 16.37
N SER A 16 8.43 -18.10 17.01
CA SER A 16 9.20 -16.86 16.86
C SER A 16 10.53 -16.86 17.60
N THR A 17 10.69 -17.72 18.61
CA THR A 17 11.87 -17.76 19.50
C THR A 17 13.17 -18.09 18.77
N GLY A 18 13.11 -18.78 17.63
CA GLY A 18 14.30 -19.13 16.82
C GLY A 18 14.57 -18.20 15.63
N PHE A 19 13.71 -17.21 15.34
CA PHE A 19 13.88 -16.40 14.14
C PHE A 19 14.91 -15.27 14.34
N PRO A 20 15.68 -14.89 13.30
CA PRO A 20 16.54 -13.71 13.34
C PRO A 20 15.70 -12.43 13.33
N SER A 21 16.25 -11.33 13.86
CA SER A 21 15.60 -10.02 13.78
C SER A 21 15.37 -9.68 12.30
N PHE A 22 14.16 -9.23 11.97
CA PHE A 22 13.83 -8.89 10.59
C PHE A 22 13.94 -7.37 10.45
N PRO A 23 14.98 -6.86 9.77
CA PRO A 23 15.15 -5.42 9.62
C PRO A 23 13.95 -4.83 8.87
N ALA A 24 13.58 -3.62 9.25
CA ALA A 24 12.54 -2.85 8.58
C ALA A 24 13.08 -2.24 7.26
N ASP A 25 13.52 -3.11 6.37
CA ASP A 25 14.25 -2.75 5.15
C ASP A 25 13.38 -2.83 3.89
N ALA A 26 13.95 -2.44 2.75
CA ALA A 26 13.29 -2.52 1.45
C ALA A 26 12.80 -3.95 1.14
N ARG A 27 13.55 -4.99 1.54
CA ARG A 27 13.15 -6.39 1.31
C ARG A 27 11.87 -6.72 2.09
N ALA A 28 11.76 -6.26 3.33
CA ALA A 28 10.55 -6.38 4.16
C ALA A 28 9.35 -5.71 3.53
N ALA A 29 9.52 -4.43 3.15
CA ALA A 29 8.45 -3.63 2.57
C ALA A 29 7.97 -4.20 1.23
N ARG A 30 8.89 -4.68 0.39
CA ARG A 30 8.60 -5.37 -0.87
C ARG A 30 7.83 -6.67 -0.64
N GLY A 31 8.28 -7.51 0.29
CA GLY A 31 7.60 -8.76 0.65
C GLY A 31 6.18 -8.57 1.19
N PHE A 32 5.91 -7.44 1.86
CA PHE A 32 4.58 -7.14 2.37
C PHE A 32 3.63 -6.58 1.29
N ASN A 33 4.19 -5.84 0.33
CA ASN A 33 3.39 -5.16 -0.70
C ASN A 33 3.24 -5.97 -2.00
N GLY A 34 4.13 -6.90 -2.30
CA GLY A 34 4.07 -7.72 -3.52
C GLY A 34 4.17 -6.89 -4.81
N ASP A 35 3.57 -7.39 -5.89
CA ASP A 35 3.57 -6.74 -7.22
C ASP A 35 2.56 -5.56 -7.29
N LEU A 36 2.95 -4.39 -6.79
CA LEU A 36 2.08 -3.19 -6.79
C LEU A 36 1.76 -2.67 -8.21
N ASP A 37 2.73 -2.74 -9.12
CA ASP A 37 2.59 -2.39 -10.53
C ASP A 37 1.55 -3.26 -11.25
N ARG A 38 1.61 -4.59 -11.04
CA ARG A 38 0.63 -5.53 -11.59
C ARG A 38 -0.77 -5.29 -11.03
N HIS A 39 -0.86 -4.89 -9.76
CA HIS A 39 -2.14 -4.51 -9.17
C HIS A 39 -2.75 -3.28 -9.84
N LEU A 40 -1.95 -2.23 -10.07
CA LEU A 40 -2.40 -1.03 -10.76
C LEU A 40 -2.90 -1.36 -12.18
N GLU A 41 -2.12 -2.11 -12.94
CA GLU A 41 -2.50 -2.49 -14.31
C GLU A 41 -3.80 -3.30 -14.33
N ARG A 42 -3.93 -4.29 -13.44
CA ARG A 42 -5.15 -5.08 -13.31
C ARG A 42 -6.37 -4.21 -12.94
N TRP A 43 -6.22 -3.23 -12.05
CA TRP A 43 -7.34 -2.36 -11.68
C TRP A 43 -7.78 -1.45 -12.84
N ARG A 44 -6.86 -0.95 -13.65
CA ARG A 44 -7.19 -0.20 -14.88
C ARG A 44 -7.99 -1.05 -15.85
N GLN A 45 -7.57 -2.30 -16.05
CA GLN A 45 -8.28 -3.25 -16.90
C GLN A 45 -9.67 -3.59 -16.34
N GLU A 46 -9.78 -3.88 -15.04
CA GLU A 46 -11.07 -4.15 -14.38
C GLU A 46 -12.03 -2.95 -14.46
N PHE A 47 -11.52 -1.72 -14.30
CA PHE A 47 -12.30 -0.49 -14.44
C PHE A 47 -12.82 -0.30 -15.88
N THR A 48 -11.93 -0.46 -16.86
CA THR A 48 -12.27 -0.30 -18.29
C THR A 48 -13.28 -1.35 -18.77
N ALA A 49 -13.17 -2.59 -18.27
CA ALA A 49 -14.08 -3.68 -18.62
C ALA A 49 -15.49 -3.52 -18.03
N GLY A 50 -15.68 -2.65 -17.02
CA GLY A 50 -16.98 -2.40 -16.39
C GLY A 50 -17.59 -3.59 -15.63
N GLY A 51 -16.82 -4.65 -15.39
CA GLY A 51 -17.32 -5.90 -14.81
C GLY A 51 -17.45 -5.93 -13.28
N ARG A 52 -16.94 -4.91 -12.58
CA ARG A 52 -17.04 -4.78 -11.12
C ARG A 52 -17.65 -3.45 -10.69
N PRO A 53 -18.32 -3.39 -9.52
CA PRO A 53 -18.74 -2.13 -8.93
C PRO A 53 -17.54 -1.21 -8.63
N THR A 54 -17.64 0.06 -9.06
CA THR A 54 -16.65 1.12 -8.78
C THR A 54 -16.29 1.21 -7.30
N ALA A 55 -17.29 1.08 -6.42
CA ALA A 55 -17.10 1.11 -4.97
C ALA A 55 -16.09 0.06 -4.48
N GLU A 56 -16.26 -1.19 -4.89
CA GLU A 56 -15.39 -2.29 -4.46
C GLU A 56 -13.97 -2.14 -5.00
N LEU A 57 -13.85 -1.73 -6.27
CA LEU A 57 -12.55 -1.53 -6.91
C LEU A 57 -11.78 -0.39 -6.25
N GLY A 58 -12.44 0.74 -5.99
CA GLY A 58 -11.82 1.90 -5.32
C GLY A 58 -11.38 1.59 -3.89
N VAL A 59 -12.18 0.85 -3.11
CA VAL A 59 -11.78 0.40 -1.75
C VAL A 59 -10.54 -0.50 -1.80
N ARG A 60 -10.47 -1.44 -2.75
CA ARG A 60 -9.31 -2.33 -2.91
C ARG A 60 -8.06 -1.57 -3.31
N ALA A 61 -8.17 -0.67 -4.29
CA ALA A 61 -7.06 0.17 -4.74
C ALA A 61 -6.57 1.08 -3.60
N ALA A 62 -7.49 1.73 -2.87
CA ALA A 62 -7.17 2.58 -1.74
C ALA A 62 -6.42 1.83 -0.63
N ARG A 63 -6.97 0.71 -0.15
CA ARG A 63 -6.36 -0.06 0.95
C ARG A 63 -4.95 -0.54 0.61
N LYS A 64 -4.74 -1.01 -0.61
CA LYS A 64 -3.43 -1.50 -1.05
C LYS A 64 -2.43 -0.37 -1.27
N THR A 65 -2.88 0.76 -1.82
CA THR A 65 -2.03 1.95 -2.01
C THR A 65 -1.61 2.55 -0.67
N LEU A 66 -2.52 2.67 0.29
CA LEU A 66 -2.19 3.14 1.65
C LEU A 66 -1.24 2.18 2.38
N LEU A 67 -1.34 0.87 2.11
CA LEU A 67 -0.38 -0.08 2.64
C LEU A 67 1.02 0.08 2.01
N ALA A 68 1.10 0.42 0.73
CA ALA A 68 2.36 0.76 0.07
C ALA A 68 2.98 2.02 0.70
N ALA A 69 2.18 3.05 1.00
CA ALA A 69 2.63 4.22 1.73
C ALA A 69 3.18 3.88 3.13
N ALA A 70 2.58 2.91 3.83
CA ALA A 70 3.14 2.40 5.10
C ALA A 70 4.51 1.72 4.91
N GLY A 71 4.71 1.00 3.81
CA GLY A 71 6.02 0.47 3.44
C GLY A 71 7.06 1.56 3.16
N LEU A 72 6.66 2.61 2.44
CA LEU A 72 7.50 3.78 2.15
C LEU A 72 7.93 4.51 3.44
N VAL A 73 6.99 4.79 4.35
CA VAL A 73 7.31 5.39 5.66
C VAL A 73 8.21 4.50 6.48
N SER A 74 7.95 3.19 6.51
CA SER A 74 8.75 2.23 7.26
C SER A 74 10.23 2.28 6.84
N VAL A 75 10.48 2.27 5.53
CA VAL A 75 11.86 2.35 5.00
C VAL A 75 12.46 3.73 5.19
N HIS A 76 11.69 4.81 4.97
CA HIS A 76 12.19 6.18 5.10
C HIS A 76 12.56 6.55 6.54
N ASP A 77 11.71 6.22 7.51
CA ASP A 77 11.90 6.57 8.92
C ASP A 77 12.65 5.47 9.71
N GLU A 78 13.22 4.46 9.01
CA GLU A 78 13.93 3.31 9.60
C GLU A 78 13.13 2.61 10.72
N THR A 79 11.82 2.47 10.50
CA THR A 79 10.85 1.93 11.46
C THR A 79 9.95 0.89 10.80
N TRP A 80 9.06 0.23 11.54
CA TRP A 80 8.10 -0.70 10.96
C TRP A 80 6.67 -0.37 11.36
N THR A 81 5.80 -0.12 10.36
CA THR A 81 4.38 0.11 10.60
C THR A 81 3.50 -0.47 9.50
N THR A 82 2.29 -0.89 9.87
CA THR A 82 1.18 -1.20 8.97
C THR A 82 -0.04 -0.31 9.22
N ASP A 83 0.10 0.70 10.09
CA ASP A 83 -0.92 1.72 10.34
C ASP A 83 -1.01 2.66 9.13
N ARG A 84 -1.97 2.35 8.26
CA ARG A 84 -2.25 3.07 7.01
C ARG A 84 -2.58 4.55 7.23
N MET A 85 -3.28 4.89 8.32
CA MET A 85 -3.69 6.27 8.59
C MET A 85 -2.49 7.10 9.00
N ARG A 86 -1.72 6.63 9.99
CA ARG A 86 -0.50 7.34 10.44
C ARG A 86 0.53 7.42 9.33
N ALA A 87 0.73 6.34 8.58
CA ALA A 87 1.65 6.33 7.45
C ALA A 87 1.21 7.30 6.35
N SER A 88 -0.07 7.35 6.02
CA SER A 88 -0.61 8.31 5.03
C SER A 88 -0.36 9.75 5.44
N GLN A 89 -0.60 10.09 6.72
CA GLN A 89 -0.32 11.41 7.29
C GLN A 89 1.17 11.73 7.22
N ARG A 90 2.02 10.82 7.68
CA ARG A 90 3.48 10.99 7.67
C ARG A 90 4.02 11.14 6.25
N TRP A 91 3.55 10.33 5.31
CA TRP A 91 3.96 10.45 3.90
C TRP A 91 3.45 11.75 3.27
N SER A 92 2.31 12.27 3.72
CA SER A 92 1.80 13.58 3.30
C SER A 92 2.66 14.75 3.79
N GLU A 93 3.40 14.59 4.88
CA GLU A 93 4.41 15.59 5.31
C GLU A 93 5.65 15.56 4.41
N ILE A 94 6.04 14.36 3.95
CA ILE A 94 7.19 14.13 3.06
C ILE A 94 6.88 14.55 1.62
N GLU A 95 5.69 14.23 1.13
CA GLU A 95 5.18 14.63 -0.19
C GLU A 95 3.86 15.41 -0.07
N PRO A 96 3.90 16.71 0.26
CA PRO A 96 2.71 17.53 0.52
C PRO A 96 1.67 17.55 -0.60
N HIS A 97 2.12 17.43 -1.85
CA HIS A 97 1.23 17.38 -3.01
C HIS A 97 0.36 16.10 -3.06
N LEU A 98 0.70 15.08 -2.28
CA LEU A 98 -0.09 13.85 -2.15
C LEU A 98 -1.08 13.89 -0.98
N ALA A 99 -1.06 14.92 -0.14
CA ALA A 99 -1.88 14.98 1.08
C ALA A 99 -3.39 14.82 0.80
N VAL A 100 -3.91 15.63 -0.13
CA VAL A 100 -5.33 15.59 -0.52
C VAL A 100 -5.73 14.24 -1.13
N PRO A 101 -5.03 13.71 -2.15
CA PRO A 101 -5.44 12.44 -2.72
C PRO A 101 -5.21 11.24 -1.78
N LEU A 102 -4.23 11.26 -0.89
CA LEU A 102 -4.07 10.22 0.13
C LEU A 102 -5.20 10.25 1.17
N ALA A 103 -5.68 11.44 1.54
CA ALA A 103 -6.87 11.59 2.39
C ALA A 103 -8.14 11.08 1.69
N LEU A 104 -8.28 11.30 0.38
CA LEU A 104 -9.36 10.72 -0.42
C LEU A 104 -9.33 9.18 -0.38
N LEU A 105 -8.16 8.57 -0.59
CA LEU A 105 -8.01 7.10 -0.48
C LEU A 105 -8.35 6.61 0.94
N GLN A 106 -7.95 7.33 1.98
CA GLN A 106 -8.30 6.98 3.36
C GLN A 106 -9.82 7.00 3.56
N SER A 107 -10.52 8.00 3.02
CA SER A 107 -11.98 8.08 3.11
C SER A 107 -12.68 6.88 2.46
N TRP A 108 -12.17 6.40 1.33
CA TRP A 108 -12.70 5.21 0.65
C TRP A 108 -12.38 3.94 1.45
N ALA A 109 -11.14 3.79 1.92
CA ALA A 109 -10.69 2.61 2.66
C ALA A 109 -11.49 2.37 3.96
N ASP A 110 -11.90 3.47 4.61
CA ASP A 110 -12.73 3.52 5.83
C ASP A 110 -14.24 3.42 5.54
N GLY A 111 -14.66 3.45 4.27
CA GLY A 111 -16.08 3.43 3.89
C GLY A 111 -16.83 4.73 4.21
N LYS A 112 -16.12 5.84 4.45
CA LYS A 112 -16.71 7.17 4.72
C LYS A 112 -17.25 7.83 3.45
N GLN A 113 -16.67 7.49 2.30
CA GLN A 113 -17.10 7.96 1.00
C GLN A 113 -17.05 6.81 -0.02
N THR A 114 -18.03 6.76 -0.90
CA THR A 114 -18.08 5.84 -2.04
C THR A 114 -17.48 6.54 -3.27
N PRO A 115 -16.49 5.93 -3.95
CA PRO A 115 -15.91 6.52 -5.15
C PRO A 115 -16.92 6.61 -6.28
N SER A 116 -17.02 7.78 -6.91
CA SER A 116 -17.67 7.92 -8.21
C SER A 116 -16.76 7.37 -9.33
N PRO A 117 -17.33 7.01 -10.51
CA PRO A 117 -16.52 6.54 -11.63
C PRO A 117 -15.42 7.53 -12.06
N GLY A 118 -15.73 8.84 -12.12
CA GLY A 118 -14.76 9.86 -12.50
C GLY A 118 -13.65 10.06 -11.48
N GLU A 119 -13.94 9.96 -10.18
CA GLU A 119 -12.90 9.98 -9.15
C GLU A 119 -12.00 8.74 -9.24
N LEU A 120 -12.58 7.55 -9.46
CA LEU A 120 -11.81 6.33 -9.60
C LEU A 120 -10.91 6.37 -10.85
N GLU A 121 -11.41 6.89 -11.96
CA GLU A 121 -10.64 7.13 -13.17
C GLU A 121 -9.45 8.05 -12.89
N GLY A 122 -9.67 9.19 -12.24
CA GLY A 122 -8.60 10.11 -11.86
C GLY A 122 -7.56 9.50 -10.93
N VAL A 123 -7.98 8.68 -9.97
CA VAL A 123 -7.09 7.99 -9.02
C VAL A 123 -6.25 6.90 -9.68
N LEU A 124 -6.83 6.15 -10.64
CA LEU A 124 -6.15 5.09 -11.38
C LEU A 124 -5.40 5.60 -12.62
N GLY A 125 -5.62 6.85 -13.03
CA GLY A 125 -4.99 7.46 -14.19
C GLY A 125 -3.45 7.47 -14.14
N PRO A 126 -2.77 7.78 -15.25
CA PRO A 126 -1.31 7.80 -15.34
C PRO A 126 -0.66 8.74 -14.31
N ASP A 127 -1.28 9.89 -14.05
CA ASP A 127 -0.82 10.87 -13.06
C ASP A 127 -1.54 10.76 -11.71
N GLY A 128 -2.38 9.74 -11.56
CA GLY A 128 -3.17 9.49 -10.37
C GLY A 128 -2.32 9.09 -9.17
N VAL A 129 -2.87 9.26 -7.97
CA VAL A 129 -2.15 8.99 -6.71
C VAL A 129 -1.65 7.55 -6.62
N VAL A 130 -2.37 6.57 -7.17
CA VAL A 130 -1.91 5.17 -7.17
C VAL A 130 -0.63 5.04 -7.99
N ALA A 131 -0.60 5.61 -9.19
CA ALA A 131 0.58 5.57 -10.05
C ALA A 131 1.79 6.29 -9.41
N ARG A 132 1.56 7.44 -8.76
CA ARG A 132 2.61 8.18 -8.03
C ARG A 132 3.19 7.38 -6.87
N VAL A 133 2.33 6.76 -6.05
CA VAL A 133 2.79 5.91 -4.94
C VAL A 133 3.53 4.68 -5.46
N VAL A 134 3.06 4.05 -6.55
CA VAL A 134 3.77 2.93 -7.19
C VAL A 134 5.15 3.37 -7.70
N ALA A 135 5.26 4.53 -8.35
CA ALA A 135 6.54 5.05 -8.83
C ALA A 135 7.52 5.32 -7.68
N ARG A 136 7.04 5.91 -6.58
CA ARG A 136 7.83 6.13 -5.36
C ARG A 136 8.27 4.83 -4.72
N PHE A 137 7.36 3.86 -4.65
CA PHE A 137 7.68 2.53 -4.15
C PHE A 137 8.78 1.87 -4.99
N ALA A 138 8.66 1.93 -6.32
CA ALA A 138 9.68 1.40 -7.23
C ALA A 138 11.05 2.09 -7.02
N SER A 139 11.10 3.42 -6.93
CA SER A 139 12.37 4.14 -6.78
C SER A 139 13.04 3.94 -5.41
N THR A 140 12.26 3.76 -4.35
CA THR A 140 12.78 3.70 -2.97
C THR A 140 13.00 2.27 -2.48
N ILE A 141 12.10 1.36 -2.86
CA ILE A 141 12.06 -0.01 -2.34
C ILE A 141 12.37 -1.03 -3.45
N GLY A 142 12.07 -0.73 -4.71
CA GLY A 142 12.13 -1.66 -5.83
C GLY A 142 10.89 -2.56 -5.92
N LEU A 143 10.49 -2.91 -7.15
CA LEU A 143 9.37 -3.81 -7.40
C LEU A 143 9.79 -5.27 -7.28
N TRP A 144 8.82 -6.17 -7.16
CA TRP A 144 9.09 -7.59 -6.95
C TRP A 144 9.80 -8.28 -8.13
N ASN A 145 9.57 -7.81 -9.36
CA ASN A 145 10.21 -8.37 -10.57
C ASN A 145 11.55 -7.70 -10.91
N ASP A 146 11.99 -6.70 -10.15
CA ASP A 146 13.34 -6.16 -10.28
C ASP A 146 14.29 -7.15 -9.62
N ALA A 147 15.13 -7.81 -10.42
CA ALA A 147 16.17 -8.71 -9.93
C ALA A 147 17.09 -7.96 -8.93
N PRO A 148 17.58 -8.64 -7.87
CA PRO A 148 18.44 -8.01 -6.87
C PRO A 148 19.72 -7.43 -7.45
#